data_AF-A0A6G6WN87-F1
#
_entry.id   AF-A0A6G6WN87-F1
#
_cell.length_a   1.000
_cell.length_b   1.000
_cell.length_c   1.000
_cell.angle_alpha   90.00
_cell.angle_beta   90.00
_cell.angle_gamma   90.00
#
_symmetry.space_group_name_H-M   'P 1'
#
loop_
_entity.id
_entity.type
_entity.pdbx_description
1 polymer ?
#
loop_
_entity_poly.entity_id
_entity_poly.type
_entity_poly.pdbx_seq_one_letter_code
_entity_poly.pdbx_strand_id
1 'polypeptide(L)'
;MISESIRAKIKKLSLMLSSAEPNEVIAARNAIDRMLDSNGLSWHDFGELIDSPAPQPPEAREPSRYGGARPWQQVAETCLVNAARFSSKEVRFLHDMMHWYAQPSKKQLDWLAWLHQRNHNERADV
;
A
#
# COMPACT_ATOMS: atom_id res chain seq x y z
N MET A 1 5.16 3.75 4.14
CA MET A 1 4.39 2.63 4.74
C MET A 1 4.08 3.06 6.17
N ILE A 2 2.81 3.16 6.56
CA ILE A 2 2.45 3.65 7.91
C ILE A 2 2.80 2.55 8.90
N SER A 3 3.67 2.86 9.85
CA SER A 3 4.14 1.87 10.82
C SER A 3 3.03 1.49 11.78
N GLU A 4 3.11 0.27 12.32
CA GLU A 4 2.17 -0.21 13.34
C GLU A 4 2.15 0.71 14.57
N SER A 5 3.30 1.32 14.90
CA SER A 5 3.39 2.31 15.95
C SER A 5 2.54 3.55 15.69
N ILE A 6 2.41 4.00 14.44
CA ILE A 6 1.58 5.17 14.09
C ILE A 6 0.10 4.79 14.22
N ARG A 7 -0.31 3.60 13.76
CA ARG A 7 -1.68 3.08 13.93
C ARG A 7 -2.09 3.00 15.39
N ALA A 8 -1.23 2.48 16.26
CA ALA A 8 -1.50 2.40 17.69
C ALA A 8 -1.72 3.80 18.31
N LYS A 9 -0.91 4.79 17.91
CA LYS A 9 -1.06 6.19 18.36
C LYS A 9 -2.36 6.81 17.86
N ILE A 10 -2.71 6.62 16.59
CA ILE A 10 -3.97 7.07 15.99
C ILE A 10 -5.17 6.53 16.77
N LYS A 11 -5.19 5.22 17.07
CA LYS A 11 -6.29 4.59 17.81
C LYS A 11 -6.44 5.15 19.22
N LYS A 12 -5.34 5.47 19.90
CA LYS A 12 -5.39 6.08 21.23
C LYS A 12 -5.93 7.51 21.16
N LEU A 13 -5.45 8.30 20.20
CA LEU A 13 -5.85 9.69 20.04
C LEU A 13 -7.31 9.83 19.57
N SER A 14 -7.81 8.90 18.73
CA SER A 14 -9.21 8.90 18.31
C SER A 14 -10.16 8.67 19.48
N LEU A 15 -9.80 7.80 20.44
CA LEU A 15 -10.57 7.62 21.68
C LEU A 15 -10.59 8.90 22.53
N MET A 16 -9.47 9.63 22.60
CA MET A 16 -9.40 10.89 23.37
C MET A 16 -10.25 12.01 22.77
N LEU A 17 -10.56 11.97 21.46
CA LEU A 17 -11.49 12.92 20.86
C LEU A 17 -12.92 12.77 21.40
N SER A 18 -13.25 11.66 22.04
CA SER A 18 -14.53 11.42 22.70
C SER A 18 -14.53 11.76 24.20
N SER A 19 -13.48 12.39 24.73
CA SER A 19 -13.43 12.79 26.14
C SER A 19 -14.47 13.85 26.48
N ALA A 20 -14.97 13.81 27.72
CA ALA A 20 -15.85 14.84 28.27
C ALA A 20 -15.11 16.13 28.65
N GLU A 21 -13.78 16.06 28.81
CA GLU A 21 -12.95 17.19 29.18
C GLU A 21 -12.51 17.97 27.93
N PRO A 22 -12.94 19.23 27.73
CA PRO A 22 -12.65 19.98 26.51
C PRO A 22 -11.15 20.14 26.22
N ASN A 23 -10.36 20.27 27.28
CA ASN A 23 -8.90 20.42 27.18
C ASN A 23 -8.24 19.15 26.63
N GLU A 24 -8.79 17.97 26.93
CA GLU A 24 -8.28 16.70 26.40
C GLU A 24 -8.57 16.55 24.91
N VAL A 25 -9.77 16.97 24.46
CA VAL A 25 -10.14 16.93 23.04
C VAL A 25 -9.24 17.86 22.22
N ILE A 26 -8.99 19.08 22.71
CA ILE A 26 -8.08 20.03 22.04
C ILE A 26 -6.64 19.48 22.00
N ALA A 27 -6.16 18.90 23.10
CA ALA A 27 -4.83 18.29 23.15
C ALA A 27 -4.71 17.11 22.17
N ALA A 28 -5.73 16.24 22.10
CA ALA A 28 -5.77 15.11 21.19
C ALA A 28 -5.76 15.55 19.72
N ARG A 29 -6.60 16.54 19.36
CA ARG A 29 -6.61 17.13 18.01
C ARG A 29 -5.23 17.67 17.62
N ASN A 30 -4.62 18.50 18.47
CA ASN A 30 -3.31 19.09 18.20
C ASN A 30 -2.21 18.02 18.06
N ALA A 31 -2.31 16.92 18.82
CA ALA A 31 -1.39 15.80 18.70
C ALA A 31 -1.57 15.05 17.37
N ILE A 32 -2.80 14.86 16.90
CA ILE A 32 -3.10 14.28 15.59
C ILE A 32 -2.54 15.17 14.48
N ASP A 33 -2.83 16.48 14.51
CA ASP A 33 -2.33 17.45 13.53
C ASP A 33 -0.81 17.35 13.35
N ARG A 34 -0.05 17.46 14.44
CA ARG A 34 1.43 17.36 14.40
C ARG A 34 1.92 16.02 13.86
N MET A 35 1.23 14.93 14.23
CA MET A 35 1.60 13.60 13.77
C MET A 35 1.36 13.46 12.25
N LEU A 36 0.22 13.93 11.74
CA LEU A 36 -0.07 13.92 10.31
C LEU A 36 0.93 14.78 9.54
N ASP A 37 1.17 16.01 9.99
CA ASP A 37 2.14 16.93 9.38
C ASP A 37 3.55 16.33 9.30
N SER A 38 4.02 15.73 10.41
CA SER A 38 5.36 15.09 10.46
C SER A 38 5.51 13.89 9.52
N ASN A 39 4.40 13.33 9.03
CA ASN A 39 4.38 12.20 8.08
C ASN A 39 3.91 12.63 6.68
N GLY A 40 3.67 13.91 6.43
CA GLY A 40 3.15 14.41 5.16
C GLY A 40 1.75 13.89 4.82
N LEU A 41 0.91 13.67 5.84
CA LEU A 41 -0.46 13.17 5.72
C LEU A 41 -1.47 14.29 5.99
N SER A 42 -2.71 14.09 5.55
CA SER A 42 -3.83 14.99 5.76
C SER A 42 -4.92 14.37 6.66
N TRP A 43 -5.90 15.18 7.08
CA TRP A 43 -7.10 14.69 7.77
C TRP A 43 -7.93 13.72 6.92
N HIS A 44 -7.83 13.79 5.58
CA HIS A 44 -8.46 12.81 4.70
C HIS A 44 -7.79 11.44 4.84
N ASP A 45 -6.45 11.40 4.83
CA ASP A 45 -5.68 10.17 5.04
C ASP A 45 -5.93 9.58 6.44
N PHE A 46 -6.17 10.45 7.44
CA PHE A 46 -6.57 10.04 8.78
C PHE A 46 -7.92 9.31 8.79
N GLY A 47 -8.91 9.79 8.04
CA GLY A 47 -10.20 9.10 7.89
C GLY A 47 -10.03 7.72 7.26
N GLU A 48 -9.28 7.65 6.15
CA GLU A 48 -8.98 6.36 5.50
C GLU A 48 -8.24 5.40 6.45
N LEU A 49 -7.39 5.90 7.34
CA LEU A 49 -6.67 5.08 8.32
C LEU A 49 -7.55 4.50 9.42
N ILE A 50 -8.61 5.21 9.81
CA ILE A 50 -9.59 4.73 10.79
C ILE A 50 -10.50 3.69 10.16
N ASP A 51 -10.96 3.95 8.93
CA ASP A 51 -11.88 3.05 8.21
C ASP A 51 -11.18 1.83 7.62
N SER A 52 -9.87 1.93 7.37
CA SER A 52 -9.08 0.80 6.90
C SER A 52 -9.05 -0.28 7.99
N PRO A 53 -9.52 -1.50 7.70
CA PRO A 53 -9.35 -2.61 8.63
C PRO A 53 -7.86 -2.75 8.97
N ALA A 54 -7.56 -3.05 10.24
CA ALA A 54 -6.20 -3.38 10.64
C ALA A 54 -5.65 -4.39 9.62
N PRO A 55 -4.39 -4.23 9.16
CA PRO A 55 -3.79 -5.17 8.23
C PRO A 55 -4.00 -6.56 8.81
N GLN A 56 -4.89 -7.35 8.21
CA GLN A 56 -5.11 -8.69 8.73
C GLN A 56 -3.76 -9.40 8.58
N PRO A 57 -3.29 -10.11 9.62
CA PRO A 57 -2.21 -11.06 9.42
C PRO A 57 -2.60 -11.86 8.18
N PRO A 58 -1.73 -11.98 7.15
CA PRO A 58 -2.10 -12.68 5.94
C PRO A 58 -2.65 -14.02 6.40
N GLU A 59 -3.97 -14.22 6.24
CA GLU A 59 -4.59 -15.49 6.56
C GLU A 59 -3.72 -16.51 5.84
N ALA A 60 -3.26 -17.54 6.56
CA ALA A 60 -2.57 -18.67 5.97
C ALA A 60 -3.57 -19.43 5.08
N ARG A 61 -3.99 -18.81 3.99
CA ARG A 61 -4.79 -19.42 2.94
C ARG A 61 -3.82 -20.32 2.22
N GLU A 62 -4.14 -21.61 2.27
CA GLU A 62 -3.30 -22.67 1.73
C GLU A 62 -2.72 -22.24 0.38
N PRO A 63 -1.41 -22.44 0.14
CA PRO A 63 -0.86 -22.24 -1.19
C PRO A 63 -1.75 -23.01 -2.16
N SER A 64 -2.23 -22.31 -3.18
CA SER A 64 -3.06 -22.93 -4.22
C SER A 64 -2.38 -24.23 -4.64
N ARG A 65 -3.05 -25.36 -4.42
CA ARG A 65 -2.52 -26.72 -4.65
C ARG A 65 -2.14 -27.00 -6.12
N TYR A 66 -2.28 -26.01 -7.00
CA TYR A 66 -1.81 -25.99 -8.38
C TYR A 66 -0.69 -24.94 -8.49
N GLY A 67 0.50 -25.31 -8.00
CA GLY A 67 1.67 -24.45 -7.80
C GLY A 67 2.38 -24.00 -9.08
N GLY A 68 1.74 -23.15 -9.88
CA GLY A 68 2.36 -22.37 -10.93
C GLY A 68 2.26 -20.87 -10.63
N ALA A 69 3.34 -20.12 -10.84
CA ALA A 69 3.27 -18.66 -10.84
C ALA A 69 2.22 -18.21 -11.86
N ARG A 70 1.30 -17.35 -11.43
CA ARG A 70 0.23 -16.88 -12.32
C ARG A 70 0.81 -16.00 -13.43
N PRO A 71 0.17 -15.91 -14.60
CA PRO A 71 0.73 -15.16 -15.74
C PRO A 71 1.11 -13.72 -15.40
N TRP A 72 0.29 -12.99 -14.63
CA TRP A 72 0.61 -11.62 -14.22
C TRP A 72 1.75 -11.54 -13.20
N GLN A 73 1.94 -12.57 -12.37
CA GLN A 73 3.05 -12.63 -11.42
C GLN A 73 4.38 -12.79 -12.18
N GLN A 74 4.40 -13.64 -13.21
CA GLN A 74 5.57 -13.84 -14.07
C GLN A 74 5.96 -12.55 -14.82
N VAL A 75 4.96 -11.82 -15.31
CA VAL A 75 5.19 -10.51 -15.96
C VAL A 75 5.75 -9.49 -14.96
N ALA A 76 5.18 -9.42 -13.76
CA ALA A 76 5.65 -8.51 -12.72
C ALA A 76 7.09 -8.84 -12.27
N GLU A 77 7.41 -10.12 -12.09
CA GLU A 77 8.74 -10.63 -11.77
C GLU A 77 9.75 -10.24 -12.87
N THR A 78 9.39 -10.43 -14.14
CA THR A 78 10.23 -10.07 -15.29
C THR A 78 10.56 -8.57 -15.32
N CYS A 79 9.59 -7.71 -14.98
CA CYS A 79 9.81 -6.27 -14.87
C CYS A 79 10.73 -5.93 -13.69
N LEU A 80 10.58 -6.59 -12.54
CA LEU A 80 11.37 -6.30 -11.33
C LEU A 80 12.86 -6.64 -11.46
N VAL A 81 13.25 -7.53 -12.37
CA VAL A 81 14.67 -7.74 -12.72
C VAL A 81 15.35 -6.43 -13.13
N ASN A 82 14.61 -5.49 -13.73
CA ASN A 82 15.12 -4.17 -14.11
C ASN A 82 14.48 -3.04 -13.27
N ALA A 83 14.21 -3.26 -11.98
CA ALA A 83 13.49 -2.32 -11.11
C ALA A 83 14.05 -0.88 -11.13
N ALA A 84 15.37 -0.70 -11.35
CA ALA A 84 16.01 0.61 -11.44
C ALA A 84 15.49 1.51 -12.57
N ARG A 85 14.81 0.94 -13.58
CA ARG A 85 14.22 1.67 -14.71
C ARG A 85 12.81 2.19 -14.45
N PHE A 86 12.23 1.82 -13.32
CA PHE A 86 10.87 2.15 -12.96
C PHE A 86 10.86 3.21 -11.86
N SER A 87 9.85 4.07 -11.89
CA SER A 87 9.58 4.97 -10.77
C SER A 87 9.22 4.18 -9.51
N SER A 88 9.41 4.77 -8.33
CA SER A 88 9.08 4.11 -7.06
C SER A 88 7.60 3.68 -6.96
N LYS A 89 6.69 4.41 -7.63
CA LYS A 89 5.27 4.04 -7.71
C LYS A 89 5.04 2.77 -8.54
N GLU A 90 5.74 2.65 -9.66
CA GLU A 90 5.66 1.48 -10.55
C GLU A 90 6.30 0.25 -9.90
N VAL A 91 7.46 0.40 -9.25
CA VAL A 91 8.10 -0.68 -8.49
C VAL A 91 7.17 -1.21 -7.40
N ARG A 92 6.51 -0.31 -6.66
CA ARG A 92 5.52 -0.69 -5.64
C ARG A 92 4.36 -1.48 -6.25
N PHE A 93 3.81 -1.00 -7.37
CA PHE A 93 2.74 -1.71 -8.08
C PHE A 93 3.16 -3.12 -8.54
N LEU A 94 4.38 -3.29 -9.05
CA LEU A 94 4.91 -4.58 -9.48
C LEU A 94 5.06 -5.56 -8.30
N HIS A 95 5.55 -5.08 -7.15
CA HIS A 95 5.58 -5.88 -5.92
C HIS A 95 4.18 -6.28 -5.45
N ASP A 96 3.22 -5.35 -5.49
CA ASP A 96 1.83 -5.64 -5.14
C ASP A 96 1.25 -6.71 -6.09
N MET A 97 1.55 -6.66 -7.39
CA MET A 97 1.13 -7.68 -8.39
C MET A 97 1.77 -9.05 -8.17
N MET A 98 3.04 -9.12 -7.75
CA MET A 98 3.70 -10.40 -7.41
C MET A 98 2.99 -11.13 -6.27
N HIS A 99 2.54 -10.38 -5.26
CA HIS A 99 1.84 -10.95 -4.10
C HIS A 99 0.31 -11.00 -4.31
N TRP A 100 -0.20 -10.68 -5.49
CA TRP A 100 -1.63 -10.59 -5.76
C TRP A 100 -2.26 -11.96 -6.03
N TYR A 101 -3.10 -12.42 -5.09
CA TYR A 101 -3.74 -13.74 -5.11
C TYR A 101 -5.08 -13.79 -5.84
N ALA A 102 -5.71 -12.66 -6.15
CA ALA A 102 -6.96 -12.60 -6.90
C ALA A 102 -6.70 -12.35 -8.39
N GLN A 103 -7.72 -12.44 -9.25
CA GLN A 103 -7.58 -11.93 -10.61
C GLN A 103 -7.45 -10.39 -10.57
N PRO A 104 -6.40 -9.79 -11.15
CA PRO A 104 -6.30 -8.35 -11.21
C PRO A 104 -7.44 -7.76 -12.06
N SER A 105 -7.86 -6.55 -11.72
CA SER A 105 -8.83 -5.82 -12.54
C SER A 105 -8.28 -5.58 -13.95
N LYS A 106 -9.17 -5.36 -14.93
CA LYS A 106 -8.79 -5.04 -16.31
C LYS A 106 -7.80 -3.87 -16.37
N LYS A 107 -8.05 -2.80 -15.61
CA LYS A 107 -7.15 -1.63 -15.54
C LYS A 107 -5.75 -1.97 -15.01
N GLN A 108 -5.64 -2.88 -14.04
CA GLN A 108 -4.35 -3.34 -13.52
C GLN A 108 -3.62 -4.20 -14.56
N LEU A 109 -4.33 -5.07 -15.28
CA LEU A 109 -3.74 -5.87 -16.36
C LEU A 109 -3.25 -4.99 -17.52
N ASP A 110 -4.06 -4.01 -17.94
CA ASP A 110 -3.70 -3.07 -19.00
C ASP A 110 -2.43 -2.27 -18.61
N TRP A 111 -2.36 -1.83 -17.34
CA TRP A 111 -1.19 -1.11 -16.85
C TRP A 111 0.06 -1.99 -16.75
N LEU A 112 -0.08 -3.24 -16.29
CA LEU A 112 1.00 -4.21 -16.23
C LEU A 112 1.54 -4.55 -17.63
N ALA A 113 0.64 -4.72 -18.61
CA ALA A 113 1.00 -4.96 -20.00
C ALA A 113 1.80 -3.78 -20.58
N TRP A 114 1.38 -2.55 -20.28
CA TRP A 114 2.12 -1.35 -20.70
C TRP A 114 3.52 -1.27 -20.09
N LEU A 115 3.68 -1.56 -18.79
CA LEU A 115 4.98 -1.61 -18.12
C LEU A 115 5.89 -2.68 -18.74
N HIS A 116 5.33 -3.85 -19.04
CA HIS A 116 6.05 -4.95 -19.67
C HIS A 116 6.53 -4.58 -21.08
N GLN A 117 5.68 -3.93 -21.89
CA GLN A 117 6.05 -3.44 -23.21
C GLN A 117 7.18 -2.40 -23.13
N ARG A 118 7.09 -1.45 -22.18
CA ARG A 118 8.15 -0.45 -21.96
C ARG A 118 9.49 -1.11 -21.60
N ASN A 119 9.47 -2.09 -20.70
CA ASN A 119 10.65 -2.86 -20.30
C ASN A 119 11.33 -3.58 -21.49
N HIS A 120 10.52 -4.08 -22.43
CA HIS A 120 11.01 -4.74 -23.65
C HIS A 120 11.61 -3.76 -24.66
N ASN A 121 10.95 -2.62 -24.91
CA ASN A 121 11.41 -1.66 -25.92
C ASN A 121 12.79 -1.10 -25.55
N GLU A 122 12.99 -0.72 -24.30
CA GLU A 122 14.26 -0.14 -23.90
C GLU A 122 15.38 -1.19 -23.63
N ARG A 123 15.10 -2.50 -23.84
CA ARG A 123 16.13 -3.55 -23.92
C ARG A 123 16.72 -3.68 -25.32
N ALA A 124 16.03 -3.20 -26.35
CA ALA A 124 16.49 -3.27 -27.73
C ALA A 124 17.48 -2.15 -28.10
N ASP A 125 17.61 -1.12 -27.24
CA ASP A 125 18.47 0.05 -27.46
C ASP A 125 19.86 -0.05 -26.78
N VAL A 126 20.27 -1.24 -26.32
CA VAL A 126 21.58 -1.54 -25.72
C VAL A 126 22.25 -2.66 -26.50
#